data_AF-A0A8K1FMM3-F1
#
_entry.id   AF-A0A8K1FMM3-F1
#
_cell.length_a   1.000
_cell.length_b   1.000
_cell.length_c   1.000
_cell.angle_alpha   90.00
_cell.angle_beta   90.00
_cell.angle_gamma   90.00
#
_symmetry.space_group_name_H-M   'P 1'
#
loop_
_entity.id
_entity.type
_entity.pdbx_description
1 polymer ?
#
loop_
_entity_poly.entity_id
_entity_poly.type
_entity_poly.pdbx_seq_one_letter_code
_entity_poly.pdbx_strand_id
1 'polypeptide(L)'
;MSGVQVLKDSHPRQGGMDEDECEQCIHDIVSWFQRKADLSERAAKSTDVESLEEELGREIPEALRSLLKKQSGGLWFDEYRSLTPSDIVRTAEKLAGVGGWKTSFIPFAADLDGNALITDAASKSAVYIFGDDGKGRQLAPTLSEYLEEYRNRLLSGQFDYVEDVGLVERSRK
;
A
#
# COMPACT_ATOMS: atom_id res chain seq x y z
N MET A 1 -5.73 -39.19 24.66
CA MET A 1 -5.88 -37.73 24.56
C MET A 1 -4.89 -37.25 23.52
N SER A 2 -5.37 -37.10 22.28
CA SER A 2 -4.54 -36.79 21.11
C SER A 2 -3.82 -35.46 21.29
N GLY A 3 -2.52 -35.48 21.05
CA GLY A 3 -1.69 -34.29 20.96
C GLY A 3 -2.15 -33.42 19.81
N VAL A 4 -2.46 -32.16 20.11
CA VAL A 4 -2.69 -31.13 19.12
C VAL A 4 -1.32 -30.80 18.51
N GLN A 5 -1.11 -31.24 17.27
CA GLN A 5 0.02 -30.82 16.46
C GLN A 5 -0.28 -29.41 15.96
N VAL A 6 0.38 -28.42 16.54
CA VAL A 6 0.42 -27.06 16.01
C VAL A 6 1.21 -27.12 14.71
N LEU A 7 0.51 -26.99 13.57
CA LEU A 7 1.14 -26.78 12.26
C LEU A 7 1.79 -25.39 12.26
N LYS A 8 3.02 -25.32 12.78
CA LYS A 8 3.97 -24.29 12.42
C LYS A 8 4.78 -24.87 11.28
N ASP A 9 4.54 -24.39 10.07
CA ASP A 9 5.59 -23.97 9.14
C ASP A 9 4.92 -23.31 7.94
N SER A 10 4.96 -21.98 7.99
CA SER A 10 4.83 -21.09 6.85
C SER A 10 5.70 -21.64 5.73
N HIS A 11 5.08 -22.17 4.67
CA HIS A 11 5.81 -22.43 3.44
C HIS A 11 6.10 -21.04 2.85
N PRO A 12 7.35 -20.55 2.88
CA PRO A 12 7.65 -19.30 2.19
C PRO A 12 7.35 -19.55 0.71
N ARG A 13 6.60 -18.66 0.06
CA ARG A 13 6.24 -18.81 -1.35
C ARG A 13 7.50 -19.04 -2.19
N GLN A 14 7.42 -19.89 -3.21
CA GLN A 14 8.45 -20.01 -4.24
C GLN A 14 7.99 -19.23 -5.47
N GLY A 15 8.53 -18.04 -5.69
CA GLY A 15 8.20 -17.19 -6.84
C GLY A 15 7.72 -15.79 -6.45
N GLY A 16 7.44 -14.94 -7.45
CA GLY A 16 6.74 -13.67 -7.26
C GLY A 16 5.22 -13.90 -7.27
N MET A 17 4.47 -12.98 -6.66
CA MET A 17 3.00 -13.01 -6.69
C MET A 17 2.49 -12.78 -8.11
N ASP A 18 1.55 -13.60 -8.59
CA ASP A 18 0.87 -13.35 -9.86
C ASP A 18 -0.25 -12.29 -9.73
N GLU A 19 -0.93 -11.99 -10.84
CA GLU A 19 -1.97 -10.96 -10.88
C GLU A 19 -3.20 -11.32 -10.03
N ASP A 20 -3.67 -12.57 -10.12
CA ASP A 20 -4.83 -13.07 -9.37
C ASP A 20 -4.55 -13.09 -7.86
N GLU A 21 -3.35 -13.53 -7.47
CA GLU A 21 -2.89 -13.50 -6.09
C GLU A 21 -2.76 -12.07 -5.57
N CYS A 22 -2.32 -11.13 -6.42
CA CYS A 22 -2.24 -9.72 -6.07
C CYS A 22 -3.64 -9.12 -5.83
N GLU A 23 -4.61 -9.44 -6.69
CA GLU A 23 -6.00 -9.03 -6.50
C GLU A 23 -6.59 -9.59 -5.21
N GLN A 24 -6.35 -10.86 -4.92
CA GLN A 24 -6.77 -11.49 -3.66
C GLN A 24 -6.10 -10.82 -2.46
N CYS A 25 -4.81 -10.49 -2.57
CA CYS A 25 -4.07 -9.80 -1.52
C CYS A 25 -4.69 -8.42 -1.22
N ILE A 26 -4.98 -7.64 -2.25
CA ILE A 26 -5.64 -6.34 -2.14
C ILE A 26 -7.03 -6.49 -1.53
N HIS A 27 -7.80 -7.49 -1.98
CA HIS A 27 -9.12 -7.81 -1.44
C HIS A 27 -9.07 -8.09 0.07
N ASP A 28 -8.09 -8.87 0.53
CA ASP A 28 -7.94 -9.22 1.94
C ASP A 28 -7.60 -8.00 2.80
N ILE A 29 -6.71 -7.12 2.32
CA ILE A 29 -6.39 -5.86 2.99
C ILE A 29 -7.65 -5.00 3.12
N VAL A 30 -8.36 -4.76 2.02
CA VAL A 30 -9.57 -3.93 2.01
C VAL A 30 -10.65 -4.53 2.92
N SER A 31 -10.87 -5.85 2.83
CA SER A 31 -11.83 -6.57 3.67
C SER A 31 -11.49 -6.45 5.16
N TRP A 32 -10.20 -6.45 5.52
CA TRP A 32 -9.78 -6.26 6.90
C TRP A 32 -10.20 -4.87 7.40
N PHE A 33 -9.94 -3.82 6.63
CA PHE A 33 -10.34 -2.46 6.99
C PHE A 33 -11.86 -2.26 7.01
N GLN A 34 -12.59 -2.86 6.07
CA GLN A 34 -14.06 -2.84 6.09
C GLN A 34 -14.62 -3.44 7.40
N ARG A 35 -14.03 -4.52 7.89
CA ARG A 35 -14.48 -5.19 9.13
C ARG A 35 -14.01 -4.51 10.41
N LYS A 36 -12.83 -3.90 10.39
CA LYS A 36 -12.15 -3.36 11.59
C LYS A 36 -12.30 -1.86 11.76
N ALA A 37 -12.44 -1.12 10.67
CA ALA A 37 -12.47 0.33 10.61
C ALA A 37 -13.79 0.89 10.05
N ASP A 38 -14.78 0.03 9.80
CA ASP A 38 -16.04 0.39 9.13
C ASP A 38 -15.80 1.18 7.83
N LEU A 39 -14.74 0.79 7.09
CA LEU A 39 -14.34 1.49 5.88
C LEU A 39 -15.42 1.35 4.80
N SER A 40 -15.99 2.47 4.37
CA SER A 40 -16.91 2.51 3.24
C SER A 40 -16.18 2.19 1.93
N GLU A 41 -16.80 1.37 1.09
CA GLU A 41 -16.31 1.10 -0.26
C GLU A 41 -16.19 2.39 -1.08
N ARG A 42 -15.00 2.62 -1.63
CA ARG A 42 -14.73 3.77 -2.49
C ARG A 42 -13.79 3.39 -3.63
N ALA A 43 -14.27 2.64 -4.61
CA ALA A 43 -13.50 2.34 -5.81
C ALA A 43 -13.23 3.60 -6.65
N ALA A 44 -12.01 3.76 -7.17
CA ALA A 44 -11.73 4.74 -8.22
C ALA A 44 -12.39 4.29 -9.53
N LYS A 45 -12.96 5.23 -10.29
CA LYS A 45 -13.48 4.92 -11.63
C LYS A 45 -12.32 4.74 -12.60
N SER A 46 -12.53 3.97 -13.68
CA SER A 46 -11.52 3.83 -14.74
C SER A 46 -11.05 5.18 -15.28
N THR A 47 -11.97 6.13 -15.45
CA THR A 47 -11.65 7.50 -15.89
C THR A 47 -10.72 8.23 -14.92
N ASP A 48 -10.88 8.03 -13.61
CA ASP A 48 -10.03 8.69 -12.62
C ASP A 48 -8.60 8.15 -12.65
N VAL A 49 -8.45 6.86 -12.95
CA VAL A 49 -7.15 6.20 -13.11
C VAL A 49 -6.49 6.59 -14.44
N GLU A 50 -7.26 6.66 -15.53
CA GLU A 50 -6.77 7.13 -16.83
C GLU A 50 -6.28 8.58 -16.73
N SER A 51 -7.05 9.47 -16.08
CA SER A 51 -6.63 10.85 -15.84
C SER A 51 -5.36 10.94 -14.98
N LEU A 52 -5.21 10.08 -13.98
CA LEU A 52 -3.98 9.98 -13.18
C LEU A 52 -2.77 9.63 -14.07
N GLU A 53 -2.90 8.65 -14.95
CA GLU A 53 -1.82 8.23 -15.86
C GLU A 53 -1.46 9.34 -16.86
N GLU A 54 -2.46 10.04 -17.38
CA GLU A 54 -2.27 11.21 -18.23
C GLU A 54 -1.54 12.35 -17.50
N GLU A 55 -1.96 12.69 -16.27
CA GLU A 55 -1.34 13.74 -15.46
C GLU A 55 0.10 13.39 -15.04
N LEU A 56 0.37 12.12 -14.73
CA LEU A 56 1.74 11.65 -14.45
C LEU A 56 2.58 11.49 -15.73
N GLY A 57 1.95 11.50 -16.91
CA GLY A 57 2.58 11.23 -18.20
C GLY A 57 3.14 9.80 -18.32
N ARG A 58 2.55 8.83 -17.62
CA ARG A 58 2.98 7.43 -17.60
C ARG A 58 1.91 6.49 -17.08
N GLU A 59 2.05 5.21 -17.43
CA GLU A 59 1.28 4.16 -16.81
C GLU A 59 1.70 3.94 -15.35
N ILE A 60 0.72 3.67 -14.49
CA ILE A 60 0.95 3.26 -13.11
C ILE A 60 1.17 1.74 -13.03
N PRO A 61 1.92 1.24 -12.02
CA PRO A 61 2.04 -0.20 -11.79
C PRO A 61 0.69 -0.89 -11.63
N GLU A 62 0.54 -2.10 -12.16
CA GLU A 62 -0.74 -2.82 -12.14
C GLU A 62 -1.26 -3.05 -10.72
N ALA A 63 -0.38 -3.39 -9.76
CA ALA A 63 -0.76 -3.51 -8.36
C ALA A 63 -1.35 -2.21 -7.77
N LEU A 64 -0.85 -1.04 -8.19
CA LEU A 64 -1.42 0.25 -7.79
C LEU A 64 -2.75 0.51 -8.48
N ARG A 65 -2.87 0.15 -9.76
CA ARG A 65 -4.13 0.23 -10.53
C ARG A 65 -5.23 -0.59 -9.84
N SER A 66 -4.94 -1.86 -9.54
CA SER A 66 -5.89 -2.76 -8.87
C SER A 66 -6.24 -2.28 -7.47
N LEU A 67 -5.27 -1.73 -6.72
CA LEU A 67 -5.52 -1.14 -5.41
C LEU A 67 -6.50 0.04 -5.52
N LEU A 68 -6.26 0.99 -6.42
CA LEU A 68 -7.13 2.16 -6.60
C LEU A 68 -8.54 1.78 -7.07
N LYS A 69 -8.65 0.82 -8.00
CA LYS A 69 -9.93 0.29 -8.48
C LYS A 69 -10.69 -0.45 -7.37
N LYS A 70 -10.00 -1.08 -6.42
CA LYS A 70 -10.66 -1.74 -5.30
C LYS A 70 -11.03 -0.77 -4.20
N GLN A 71 -10.10 0.13 -3.83
CA GLN A 71 -10.26 1.10 -2.77
C GLN A 71 -9.35 2.31 -2.99
N SER A 72 -9.98 3.46 -3.23
CA SER A 72 -9.39 4.77 -3.42
C SER A 72 -9.36 5.54 -2.11
N GLY A 73 -8.19 5.52 -1.47
CA GLY A 73 -7.99 6.14 -0.16
C GLY A 73 -8.62 5.39 1.01
N GLY A 74 -8.37 5.89 2.21
CA GLY A 74 -8.98 5.38 3.46
C GLY A 74 -8.35 4.12 4.04
N LEU A 75 -7.35 3.54 3.38
CA LEU A 75 -6.50 2.51 3.96
C LEU A 75 -5.36 3.18 4.71
N TRP A 76 -4.86 2.50 5.74
CA TRP A 76 -3.62 2.87 6.40
C TRP A 76 -2.56 1.83 6.04
N PHE A 77 -1.32 2.28 5.87
CA PHE A 77 -0.12 1.48 5.73
C PHE A 77 0.83 1.93 6.82
N ASP A 78 0.74 1.30 7.99
CA ASP A 78 1.31 1.84 9.23
C ASP A 78 0.76 3.28 9.50
N GLU A 79 1.62 4.30 9.52
CA GLU A 79 1.24 5.71 9.73
C GLU A 79 0.84 6.45 8.42
N TYR A 80 0.99 5.81 7.26
CA TYR A 80 0.74 6.43 5.96
C TYR A 80 -0.68 6.12 5.48
N ARG A 81 -1.45 7.16 5.13
CA ARG A 81 -2.80 7.01 4.60
C ARG A 81 -2.76 6.85 3.08
N SER A 82 -3.45 5.84 2.55
CA SER A 82 -3.54 5.64 1.10
C SER A 82 -4.18 6.85 0.41
N LEU A 83 -3.66 7.17 -0.76
CA LEU A 83 -4.05 8.34 -1.54
C LEU A 83 -5.16 7.99 -2.55
N THR A 84 -5.99 8.98 -2.85
CA THR A 84 -6.87 8.94 -4.03
C THR A 84 -6.09 9.35 -5.29
N PRO A 85 -6.56 9.05 -6.52
CA PRO A 85 -5.87 9.46 -7.74
C PRO A 85 -5.51 10.96 -7.76
N SER A 86 -6.43 11.84 -7.37
CA SER A 86 -6.16 13.28 -7.29
C SER A 86 -5.13 13.64 -6.20
N ASP A 87 -5.11 12.91 -5.09
CA ASP A 87 -4.11 13.16 -4.03
C ASP A 87 -2.74 12.62 -4.42
N ILE A 88 -2.66 11.58 -5.25
CA ILE A 88 -1.39 11.08 -5.79
C ILE A 88 -0.72 12.18 -6.60
N VAL A 89 -1.44 12.83 -7.52
CA VAL A 89 -0.88 13.91 -8.34
C VAL A 89 -0.43 15.08 -7.46
N ARG A 90 -1.30 15.55 -6.56
CA ARG A 90 -0.96 16.63 -5.63
C ARG A 90 0.26 16.30 -4.77
N THR A 91 0.40 15.06 -4.32
CA THR A 91 1.55 14.62 -3.52
C THR A 91 2.81 14.53 -4.37
N ALA A 92 2.71 14.03 -5.60
CA ALA A 92 3.82 13.98 -6.54
C ALA A 92 4.33 15.40 -6.90
N GLU A 93 3.43 16.35 -7.12
CA GLU A 93 3.78 17.76 -7.37
C GLU A 93 4.52 18.40 -6.19
N LYS A 94 4.05 18.16 -4.96
CA LYS A 94 4.71 18.65 -3.74
C LYS A 94 6.12 18.06 -3.60
N LEU A 95 6.25 16.75 -3.76
CA LEU A 95 7.53 16.04 -3.61
C LEU A 95 8.49 16.31 -4.77
N ALA A 96 8.01 16.80 -5.92
CA ALA A 96 8.87 17.15 -7.05
C ALA A 96 9.88 18.26 -6.73
N GLY A 97 9.61 19.10 -5.72
CA GLY A 97 10.55 20.11 -5.23
C GLY A 97 11.64 19.56 -4.30
N VAL A 98 11.53 18.32 -3.87
CA VAL A 98 12.45 17.71 -2.90
C VAL A 98 13.64 17.06 -3.59
N GLY A 99 14.82 17.18 -2.98
CA GLY A 99 16.07 16.64 -3.49
C GLY A 99 15.99 15.14 -3.77
N GLY A 100 16.43 14.72 -4.96
CA GLY A 100 16.47 13.31 -5.35
C GLY A 100 15.13 12.74 -5.85
N TRP A 101 14.09 13.56 -6.00
CA TRP A 101 12.87 13.15 -6.69
C TRP A 101 13.14 12.68 -8.12
N LYS A 102 12.40 11.66 -8.55
CA LYS A 102 12.43 11.16 -9.93
C LYS A 102 11.01 11.13 -10.47
N THR A 103 10.86 11.43 -11.76
CA THR A 103 9.58 11.34 -12.47
C THR A 103 9.02 9.91 -12.53
N SER A 104 9.81 8.90 -12.15
CA SER A 104 9.36 7.52 -12.01
C SER A 104 8.76 7.18 -10.66
N PHE A 105 8.89 8.06 -9.67
CA PHE A 105 8.29 7.86 -8.36
C PHE A 105 6.82 8.24 -8.39
N ILE A 106 5.99 7.34 -7.87
CA ILE A 106 4.55 7.52 -7.77
C ILE A 106 4.17 7.33 -6.30
N PRO A 107 3.73 8.38 -5.59
CA PRO A 107 3.28 8.23 -4.20
C PRO A 107 1.96 7.47 -4.18
N PHE A 108 1.78 6.57 -3.23
CA PHE A 108 0.51 5.84 -3.06
C PHE A 108 -0.06 5.95 -1.64
N ALA A 109 0.73 6.42 -0.67
CA ALA A 109 0.30 6.76 0.68
C ALA A 109 1.13 7.93 1.21
N ALA A 110 0.58 8.73 2.12
CA ALA A 110 1.28 9.83 2.77
C ALA A 110 0.91 9.95 4.26
N ASP A 111 1.84 10.42 5.07
CA ASP A 111 1.61 10.75 6.49
C ASP A 111 1.21 12.23 6.66
N LEU A 112 1.04 12.66 7.92
CA LEU A 112 0.70 14.04 8.27
C LEU A 112 1.90 15.00 8.20
N ASP A 113 3.11 14.46 8.26
CA ASP A 113 4.36 15.22 8.25
C ASP A 113 4.84 15.55 6.82
N GLY A 114 4.18 14.97 5.81
CA GLY A 114 4.47 15.20 4.40
C GLY A 114 5.38 14.14 3.77
N ASN A 115 5.74 13.09 4.51
CA ASN A 115 6.43 11.94 3.94
C ASN A 115 5.42 11.04 3.20
N ALA A 116 5.92 10.29 2.23
CA ALA A 116 5.11 9.41 1.41
C ALA A 116 5.75 8.03 1.24
N LEU A 117 4.90 7.01 1.10
CA LEU A 117 5.28 5.77 0.47
C LEU A 117 5.19 5.95 -1.04
N ILE A 118 6.30 5.71 -1.72
CA ILE A 118 6.41 5.79 -3.17
C ILE A 118 6.68 4.41 -3.75
N THR A 119 6.16 4.19 -4.97
CA THR A 119 6.59 3.08 -5.83
C THR A 119 7.40 3.65 -7.00
N ASP A 120 8.52 3.00 -7.33
CA ASP A 120 9.36 3.38 -8.47
C ASP A 120 8.98 2.57 -9.72
N ALA A 121 8.18 3.16 -10.60
CA ALA A 121 7.74 2.54 -11.84
C ALA A 121 8.90 2.21 -12.80
N ALA A 122 10.09 2.80 -12.63
CA ALA A 122 11.28 2.44 -13.42
C ALA A 122 12.07 1.26 -12.82
N SER A 123 11.79 0.86 -11.57
CA SER A 123 12.56 -0.14 -10.83
C SER A 123 11.66 -1.28 -10.31
N LYS A 124 10.96 -1.96 -11.23
CA LYS A 124 10.05 -3.09 -10.91
C LYS A 124 8.99 -2.74 -9.85
N SER A 125 8.61 -1.47 -9.76
CA SER A 125 7.66 -0.97 -8.77
C SER A 125 8.12 -1.14 -7.32
N ALA A 126 9.44 -1.11 -7.07
CA ALA A 126 10.01 -1.15 -5.72
C ALA A 126 9.44 -0.04 -4.83
N VAL A 127 9.28 -0.33 -3.54
CA VAL A 127 8.65 0.57 -2.56
C VAL A 127 9.69 1.21 -1.66
N TYR A 128 9.57 2.52 -1.44
CA TYR A 128 10.45 3.32 -0.59
C TYR A 128 9.64 4.31 0.24
N ILE A 129 10.22 4.76 1.36
CA ILE A 129 9.80 6.01 2.01
C ILE A 129 10.48 7.16 1.28
N PHE A 130 9.76 8.25 1.06
CA PHE A 130 10.29 9.47 0.49
C PHE A 130 9.77 10.67 1.30
N GLY A 131 10.67 11.54 1.72
CA GLY A 131 10.34 12.73 2.51
C GLY A 131 11.36 13.83 2.24
N ASP A 132 11.47 14.81 3.13
CA ASP A 132 12.35 15.98 2.96
C ASP A 132 13.84 15.62 2.79
N ASP A 133 14.28 14.51 3.40
CA ASP A 133 15.63 13.96 3.25
C ASP A 133 15.83 13.18 1.93
N GLY A 134 14.82 13.18 1.07
CA GLY A 134 14.78 12.45 -0.19
C GLY A 134 14.37 10.97 -0.02
N LYS A 135 14.92 10.12 -0.88
CA LYS A 135 14.57 8.68 -0.91
C LYS A 135 15.24 7.93 0.24
N GLY A 136 14.43 7.38 1.12
CA GLY A 136 14.85 6.51 2.22
C GLY A 136 15.14 5.07 1.80
N ARG A 137 15.13 4.17 2.79
CA ARG A 137 15.40 2.74 2.58
C ARG A 137 14.33 2.09 1.69
N GLN A 138 14.73 1.03 1.01
CA GLN A 138 13.80 0.16 0.32
C GLN A 138 13.00 -0.65 1.34
N LEU A 139 11.67 -0.63 1.21
CA LEU A 139 10.77 -1.44 2.03
C LEU A 139 10.48 -2.79 1.36
N ALA A 140 10.34 -2.81 0.03
CA ALA A 140 10.12 -4.03 -0.73
C ALA A 140 10.69 -3.90 -2.17
N PRO A 141 11.02 -5.02 -2.83
CA PRO A 141 11.51 -5.02 -4.21
C PRO A 141 10.41 -4.80 -5.25
N THR A 142 9.14 -5.03 -4.90
CA THR A 142 7.96 -4.73 -5.74
C THR A 142 6.81 -4.24 -4.86
N LEU A 143 5.83 -3.55 -5.46
CA LEU A 143 4.62 -3.12 -4.76
C LEU A 143 3.76 -4.32 -4.34
N SER A 144 3.69 -5.35 -5.18
CA SER A 144 2.99 -6.59 -4.88
C SER A 144 3.57 -7.27 -3.62
N GLU A 145 4.89 -7.34 -3.50
CA GLU A 145 5.56 -7.87 -2.29
C GLU A 145 5.28 -7.04 -1.05
N TYR A 146 5.33 -5.70 -1.18
CA TYR A 146 4.97 -4.82 -0.08
C TYR A 146 3.55 -5.08 0.44
N LEU A 147 2.58 -5.17 -0.47
CA LEU A 147 1.19 -5.44 -0.13
C LEU A 147 1.02 -6.82 0.50
N GLU A 148 1.75 -7.83 0.02
CA GLU A 148 1.70 -9.18 0.58
C GLU A 148 2.23 -9.23 2.02
N GLU A 149 3.41 -8.67 2.26
CA GLU A 149 3.99 -8.58 3.59
C GLU A 149 3.05 -7.81 4.54
N TYR A 150 2.46 -6.73 4.04
CA TYR A 150 1.50 -5.94 4.79
C TYR A 150 0.21 -6.71 5.10
N ARG A 151 -0.37 -7.43 4.14
CA ARG A 151 -1.51 -8.33 4.35
C ARG A 151 -1.19 -9.36 5.42
N ASN A 152 -0.03 -10.03 5.33
CA ASN A 152 0.37 -11.05 6.29
C ASN A 152 0.51 -10.46 7.70
N ARG A 153 1.03 -9.23 7.83
CA ARG A 153 1.05 -8.49 9.10
C ARG A 153 -0.37 -8.22 9.61
N LEU A 154 -1.27 -7.65 8.81
CA LEU A 154 -2.67 -7.38 9.20
C LEU A 154 -3.42 -8.64 9.65
N LEU A 155 -3.24 -9.75 8.94
CA LEU A 155 -3.90 -11.02 9.20
C LEU A 155 -3.26 -11.83 10.34
N SER A 156 -2.10 -11.41 10.86
CA SER A 156 -1.43 -12.08 11.99
C SER A 156 -2.23 -12.03 13.30
N GLY A 157 -3.30 -11.21 13.36
CA GLY A 157 -4.09 -10.97 14.56
C GLY A 157 -3.42 -10.07 15.59
N GLN A 158 -2.26 -9.49 15.24
CA GLN A 158 -1.46 -8.61 16.11
C GLN A 158 -1.80 -7.14 15.95
N PHE A 159 -2.69 -6.76 15.02
CA PHE A 159 -3.07 -5.37 14.80
C PHE A 159 -4.54 -5.14 15.16
N ASP A 160 -4.84 -3.94 15.64
CA ASP A 160 -6.19 -3.38 15.70
C ASP A 160 -6.22 -2.03 15.00
N TYR A 161 -7.42 -1.57 14.67
CA TYR A 161 -7.65 -0.24 14.16
C TYR A 161 -8.23 0.63 15.27
N VAL A 162 -7.68 1.82 15.45
CA VAL A 162 -8.21 2.84 16.35
C VAL A 162 -8.58 4.05 15.51
N GLU A 163 -9.86 4.46 15.59
CA GLU A 163 -10.35 5.66 14.91
C GLU A 163 -9.49 6.87 15.28
N ASP A 164 -9.19 7.72 14.30
CA ASP A 164 -8.30 8.89 14.40
C ASP A 164 -6.82 8.64 14.75
N VAL A 165 -6.42 7.39 15.05
CA VAL A 165 -5.03 7.02 15.35
C VAL A 165 -4.42 6.13 14.26
N GLY A 166 -5.23 5.29 13.60
CA GLY A 166 -4.79 4.38 12.54
C GLY A 166 -4.51 2.97 13.04
N LEU A 167 -3.50 2.31 12.46
CA LEU A 167 -3.13 0.94 12.77
C LEU A 167 -2.27 0.86 14.03
N VAL A 168 -2.68 0.08 15.03
CA VAL A 168 -1.92 -0.11 16.28
C VAL A 168 -1.61 -1.57 16.53
N GLU A 169 -0.41 -1.86 17.05
CA GLU A 169 -0.09 -3.19 17.53
C GLU A 169 -0.86 -3.50 18.81
N ARG A 170 -1.48 -4.68 18.86
CA ARG A 170 -2.12 -5.21 20.04
C ARG A 170 -1.04 -5.51 21.07
N SER A 171 -1.12 -4.83 22.22
CA SER A 171 -0.34 -5.18 23.40
C SER A 171 -0.61 -6.65 23.75
N ARG A 172 0.43 -7.49 23.75
CA ARG A 172 0.33 -8.87 24.27
C ARG A 172 -0.08 -8.79 25.73
N LYS A 173 -1.28 -9.27 26.05
CA LYS A 173 -1.68 -9.56 27.43
C LYS A 173 -0.99 -10.81 27.92
#